data_AF-A0A839QBE2-F1
#
_entry.id   AF-A0A839QBE2-F1
#
_cell.length_a   1.000
_cell.length_b   1.000
_cell.length_c   1.000
_cell.angle_alpha   90.00
_cell.angle_beta   90.00
_cell.angle_gamma   90.00
#
_symmetry.space_group_name_H-M   'P 1'
#
loop_
_entity.id
_entity.type
_entity.pdbx_description
1 polymer ?
#
loop_
_entity_poly.entity_id
_entity_poly.type
_entity_poly.pdbx_seq_one_letter_code
_entity_poly.pdbx_strand_id
1 'polypeptide(L)'
;MSSRRRTRTAGAMVAAGVVAMVAGQLSPAISAAQPDPQPEVETQAPELLHNVTYRARVDGVSRGASITYKAEDDRVLSANPTMVPGRVFEVMTVLPASGIANLRVSIEWPYSANLHCEILVDDALVAQADDFIAPRVLPQRDDPDYGALTCEAPVTGAPQAAPADPAAPAPVDAPAAEPPPA
;
A
#
# COMPACT_ATOMS: atom_id res chain seq x y z
N MET A 1 -6.18 37.61 -23.30
CA MET A 1 -5.63 38.14 -24.58
C MET A 1 -4.30 37.47 -24.88
N SER A 2 -4.08 37.15 -26.15
CA SER A 2 -2.83 36.70 -26.79
C SER A 2 -2.28 35.28 -26.56
N SER A 3 -2.71 34.42 -27.49
CA SER A 3 -1.94 33.38 -28.17
C SER A 3 -0.47 33.77 -28.46
N ARG A 4 0.46 32.84 -28.24
CA ARG A 4 1.67 32.70 -29.07
C ARG A 4 2.04 31.24 -29.29
N ARG A 5 1.69 30.76 -30.50
CA ARG A 5 2.30 29.60 -31.15
C ARG A 5 3.81 29.83 -31.33
N ARG A 6 4.64 28.81 -31.13
CA ARG A 6 5.94 28.71 -31.83
C ARG A 6 6.12 27.32 -32.41
N THR A 7 6.45 27.36 -33.68
CA THR A 7 6.65 26.32 -34.68
C THR A 7 8.05 25.70 -34.59
N ARG A 8 8.07 24.37 -34.81
CA ARG A 8 8.98 23.54 -35.64
C ARG A 8 10.43 23.98 -35.83
N THR A 9 11.34 23.03 -35.66
CA THR A 9 12.46 22.80 -36.60
C THR A 9 12.83 21.32 -36.66
N ALA A 10 12.79 20.77 -37.88
CA ALA A 10 13.35 19.49 -38.27
C ALA A 10 14.85 19.63 -38.53
N GLY A 11 15.61 18.56 -38.28
CA GLY A 11 17.02 18.47 -38.65
C GLY A 11 17.31 17.06 -39.17
N ALA A 12 17.49 16.94 -40.48
CA ALA A 12 18.04 15.78 -41.15
C ALA A 12 19.44 16.15 -41.66
N MET A 13 20.41 15.23 -41.57
CA MET A 13 21.51 15.13 -42.55
C MET A 13 22.23 13.78 -42.47
N VAL A 14 22.53 13.30 -43.67
CA VAL A 14 23.09 12.00 -44.08
C VAL A 14 24.51 12.24 -44.61
N ALA A 15 25.46 11.33 -44.37
CA ALA A 15 26.56 10.92 -45.28
C ALA A 15 27.46 9.91 -44.53
N ALA A 16 27.58 8.64 -44.91
CA ALA A 16 28.14 8.05 -46.14
C ALA A 16 29.67 8.21 -46.27
N GLY A 17 30.40 7.11 -46.02
CA GLY A 17 31.80 6.91 -46.38
C GLY A 17 32.00 5.45 -46.82
N VAL A 18 32.52 5.26 -48.02
CA VAL A 18 32.67 3.97 -48.73
C VAL A 18 34.17 3.72 -49.03
N VAL A 19 34.49 2.46 -49.33
CA VAL A 19 35.68 1.91 -50.07
C VAL A 19 36.74 1.30 -49.11
N ALA A 20 37.27 0.06 -49.25
CA ALA A 20 37.45 -0.84 -50.40
C ALA A 20 37.60 -2.33 -50.03
N MET A 21 37.18 -3.19 -50.98
CA MET A 21 37.76 -4.45 -51.49
C MET A 21 38.41 -5.50 -50.56
N VAL A 22 37.86 -6.72 -50.57
CA VAL A 22 38.60 -7.99 -50.80
C VAL A 22 37.67 -8.99 -51.49
N ALA A 23 38.13 -9.58 -52.60
CA ALA A 23 37.48 -10.68 -53.30
C ALA A 23 37.88 -12.02 -52.67
N GLY A 24 36.91 -12.93 -52.46
CA GLY A 24 37.21 -14.28 -51.98
C GLY A 24 35.98 -15.15 -51.72
N GLN A 25 35.77 -16.11 -52.63
CA GLN A 25 35.11 -17.41 -52.45
C GLN A 25 33.58 -17.46 -52.23
N LEU A 26 32.89 -17.89 -53.29
CA LEU A 26 31.52 -18.39 -53.26
C LEU A 26 31.50 -19.77 -52.59
N SER A 27 31.06 -19.83 -51.33
CA SER A 27 30.55 -21.04 -50.69
C SER A 27 29.09 -20.78 -50.31
N PRO A 28 28.12 -21.65 -50.64
CA PRO A 28 26.77 -21.53 -50.10
C PRO A 28 26.85 -21.78 -48.59
N ALA A 29 26.82 -20.70 -47.81
CA ALA A 29 26.63 -20.80 -46.37
C ALA A 29 25.22 -21.36 -46.13
N ILE A 30 25.16 -22.62 -45.69
CA ILE A 30 23.95 -23.17 -45.10
C ILE A 30 23.79 -22.44 -43.77
N SER A 31 22.92 -21.44 -43.75
CA SER A 31 22.53 -20.77 -42.52
C SER A 31 21.74 -21.79 -41.70
N ALA A 32 22.40 -22.43 -40.74
CA ALA A 32 21.70 -23.06 -39.63
C ALA A 32 21.04 -21.91 -38.87
N ALA A 33 19.74 -21.72 -39.10
CA ALA A 33 18.94 -20.82 -38.31
C ALA A 33 19.09 -21.24 -36.84
N GLN A 34 19.92 -20.53 -36.09
CA GLN A 34 19.88 -20.59 -34.64
C GLN A 34 18.45 -20.19 -34.26
N PRO A 35 17.73 -21.01 -33.47
CA PRO A 35 16.48 -20.56 -32.89
C PRO A 35 16.83 -19.29 -32.11
N ASP A 36 16.29 -18.15 -32.53
CA ASP A 36 16.26 -16.97 -31.67
C ASP A 36 15.74 -17.43 -30.31
N PRO A 37 16.37 -17.03 -29.18
CA PRO A 37 15.78 -17.28 -27.88
C PRO A 37 14.39 -16.63 -27.91
N GLN A 38 13.36 -17.47 -27.97
CA GLN A 38 11.98 -17.00 -27.84
C GLN A 38 11.95 -16.20 -26.53
N PRO A 39 11.42 -14.97 -26.52
CA PRO A 39 11.18 -14.27 -25.28
C PRO A 39 10.37 -15.22 -24.41
N GLU A 40 10.94 -15.71 -23.32
CA GLU A 40 10.18 -16.41 -22.30
C GLU A 40 9.13 -15.42 -21.84
N VAL A 41 7.90 -15.65 -22.29
CA VAL A 41 6.73 -14.97 -21.75
C VAL A 41 6.63 -15.52 -20.34
N GLU A 42 7.28 -14.83 -19.38
CA GLU A 42 7.07 -15.06 -17.97
C GLU A 42 5.57 -14.98 -17.75
N THR A 43 4.94 -16.14 -17.58
CA THR A 43 3.55 -16.21 -17.18
C THR A 43 3.54 -15.68 -15.75
N GLN A 44 3.17 -14.41 -15.59
CA GLN A 44 2.95 -13.82 -14.28
C GLN A 44 1.99 -14.74 -13.53
N ALA A 45 2.47 -15.33 -12.44
CA ALA A 45 1.60 -16.10 -11.57
C ALA A 45 0.43 -15.20 -11.16
N PRO A 46 -0.81 -15.73 -11.12
CA PRO A 46 -1.96 -14.94 -10.74
C PRO A 46 -1.70 -14.31 -9.37
N GLU A 47 -1.91 -13.00 -9.29
CA GLU A 47 -1.67 -12.24 -8.08
C GLU A 47 -2.65 -12.69 -6.98
N LEU A 48 -2.11 -13.05 -5.81
CA LEU A 48 -2.92 -13.46 -4.67
C LEU A 48 -3.68 -12.25 -4.13
N LEU A 49 -4.98 -12.41 -3.93
CA LEU A 49 -5.88 -11.37 -3.44
C LEU A 49 -6.24 -11.66 -1.98
N HIS A 50 -6.21 -10.62 -1.14
CA HIS A 50 -6.58 -10.71 0.27
C HIS A 50 -7.77 -9.81 0.59
N ASN A 51 -8.58 -10.24 1.55
CA ASN A 51 -9.64 -9.41 2.09
C ASN A 51 -9.03 -8.42 3.10
N VAL A 52 -9.23 -7.13 2.86
CA VAL A 52 -8.76 -6.07 3.75
C VAL A 52 -9.96 -5.40 4.39
N THR A 53 -10.00 -5.44 5.72
CA THR A 53 -11.00 -4.75 6.52
C THR A 53 -10.37 -3.55 7.21
N TYR A 54 -10.92 -2.38 6.94
CA TYR A 54 -10.54 -1.12 7.57
C TYR A 54 -11.54 -0.79 8.67
N ARG A 55 -11.05 -0.56 9.89
CA ARG A 55 -11.87 -0.11 11.01
C ARG A 55 -11.30 1.20 11.55
N ALA A 56 -12.18 2.16 11.79
CA ALA A 56 -11.80 3.44 12.38
C ALA A 56 -12.82 3.87 13.43
N ARG A 57 -12.34 4.47 14.52
CA ARG A 57 -13.18 5.10 15.53
C ARG A 57 -12.70 6.51 15.82
N VAL A 58 -13.66 7.34 16.21
CA VAL A 58 -13.42 8.69 16.69
C VAL A 58 -14.16 8.83 18.01
N ASP A 59 -13.41 8.80 19.09
CA ASP A 59 -13.92 8.75 20.45
C ASP A 59 -13.74 10.14 21.09
N GLY A 60 -14.81 10.94 21.06
CA GLY A 60 -14.83 12.30 21.59
C GLY A 60 -15.81 13.23 20.88
N VAL A 61 -15.73 14.52 21.14
CA VAL A 61 -16.56 15.53 20.45
C VAL A 61 -15.87 15.91 19.14
N SER A 62 -16.25 15.23 18.06
CA SER A 62 -15.72 15.47 16.71
C SER A 62 -16.76 16.01 15.74
N ARG A 63 -16.33 16.76 14.74
CA ARG A 63 -17.06 17.00 13.49
C ARG A 63 -16.14 16.89 12.28
N GLY A 64 -16.77 16.81 11.10
CA GLY A 64 -16.05 16.76 9.84
C GLY A 64 -15.13 15.56 9.74
N ALA A 65 -15.51 14.44 10.37
CA ALA A 65 -14.72 13.22 10.31
C ALA A 65 -14.66 12.74 8.86
N SER A 66 -13.45 12.54 8.36
CA SER A 66 -13.19 12.01 7.03
C SER A 66 -12.29 10.79 7.16
N ILE A 67 -12.66 9.73 6.44
CA ILE A 67 -11.93 8.48 6.40
C ILE A 67 -11.55 8.22 4.97
N THR A 68 -10.27 8.07 4.71
CA THR A 68 -9.70 7.81 3.39
C THR A 68 -9.01 6.46 3.42
N TYR A 69 -9.26 5.61 2.45
CA TYR A 69 -8.70 4.25 2.41
C TYR A 69 -8.39 3.79 1.00
N LYS A 70 -7.40 2.91 0.87
CA LYS A 70 -7.06 2.28 -0.41
C LYS A 70 -8.04 1.14 -0.71
N ALA A 71 -8.60 1.15 -1.91
CA ALA A 71 -9.56 0.19 -2.43
C ALA A 71 -9.02 -0.52 -3.69
N GLU A 72 -9.83 -1.42 -4.24
CA GLU A 72 -9.58 -2.13 -5.50
C GLU A 72 -9.16 -1.19 -6.65
N ASP A 73 -8.32 -1.72 -7.54
CA ASP A 73 -7.76 -1.04 -8.71
C ASP A 73 -6.91 0.20 -8.38
N ASP A 74 -6.15 0.15 -7.27
CA ASP A 74 -5.33 1.26 -6.77
C ASP A 74 -6.11 2.56 -6.50
N ARG A 75 -7.43 2.47 -6.35
CA ARG A 75 -8.27 3.64 -6.07
C ARG A 75 -8.18 4.03 -4.60
N VAL A 76 -8.32 5.32 -4.34
CA VAL A 76 -8.47 5.84 -2.99
C VAL A 76 -9.89 6.34 -2.83
N LEU A 77 -10.61 5.81 -1.86
CA LEU A 77 -11.98 6.18 -1.56
C LEU A 77 -12.03 7.00 -0.27
N SER A 78 -13.04 7.85 -0.16
CA SER A 78 -13.27 8.69 1.01
C SER A 78 -14.72 8.56 1.48
N ALA A 79 -14.91 8.50 2.79
CA ALA A 79 -16.18 8.49 3.47
C ALA A 79 -16.20 9.57 4.55
N ASN A 80 -17.34 10.23 4.75
CA ASN A 80 -17.52 11.24 5.79
C ASN A 80 -18.62 10.80 6.77
N PRO A 81 -18.37 9.77 7.59
CA PRO A 81 -19.38 9.23 8.50
C PRO A 81 -19.72 10.22 9.60
N THR A 82 -20.97 10.20 10.05
CA THR A 82 -21.37 10.88 11.29
C THR A 82 -20.85 10.09 12.48
N MET A 83 -19.63 10.37 12.90
CA MET A 83 -18.98 9.74 14.04
C MET A 83 -19.63 10.25 15.33
N VAL A 84 -20.46 9.41 15.94
CA VAL A 84 -20.89 9.57 17.33
C VAL A 84 -19.91 8.74 18.17
N PRO A 85 -19.52 9.22 19.36
CA PRO A 85 -18.63 8.48 20.25
C PRO A 85 -19.02 7.00 20.37
N GLY A 86 -18.03 6.10 20.25
CA GLY A 86 -18.23 4.66 20.35
C GLY A 86 -18.75 3.97 19.08
N ARG A 87 -18.95 4.69 17.96
CA ARG A 87 -19.25 4.05 16.67
C ARG A 87 -17.99 3.73 15.88
N VAL A 88 -17.97 2.53 15.32
CA VAL A 88 -16.92 2.06 14.41
C VAL A 88 -17.39 2.29 12.97
N PHE A 89 -16.56 2.96 12.18
CA PHE A 89 -16.64 2.87 10.74
C PHE A 89 -15.91 1.60 10.31
N GLU A 90 -16.56 0.77 9.52
CA GLU A 90 -15.99 -0.47 9.00
C GLU A 90 -16.28 -0.58 7.50
N VAL A 91 -15.26 -0.92 6.72
CA VAL A 91 -15.40 -1.18 5.29
C VAL A 91 -14.43 -2.28 4.87
N MET A 92 -14.87 -3.09 3.93
CA MET A 92 -14.08 -4.19 3.37
C MET A 92 -13.75 -3.90 1.91
N THR A 93 -12.58 -4.32 1.46
CA THR A 93 -12.14 -4.28 0.07
C THR A 93 -11.20 -5.45 -0.21
N VAL A 94 -10.94 -5.73 -1.49
CA VAL A 94 -9.96 -6.74 -1.88
C VAL A 94 -8.70 -6.06 -2.41
N LEU A 95 -7.53 -6.38 -1.86
CA LEU A 95 -6.26 -5.86 -2.34
C LEU A 95 -5.32 -6.99 -2.75
N PRO A 96 -4.45 -6.76 -3.75
CA PRO A 96 -3.41 -7.72 -4.09
C PRO A 96 -2.37 -7.85 -2.98
N ALA A 97 -1.76 -9.02 -2.85
CA ALA A 97 -0.71 -9.32 -1.88
C ALA A 97 0.50 -8.40 -2.03
N SER A 98 0.84 -7.97 -3.25
CA SER A 98 1.91 -7.00 -3.50
C SER A 98 1.59 -5.58 -3.01
N GLY A 99 0.32 -5.32 -2.66
CA GLY A 99 -0.18 -4.01 -2.28
C GLY A 99 0.15 -3.61 -0.85
N ILE A 100 -0.11 -2.33 -0.58
CA ILE A 100 -0.04 -1.71 0.75
C ILE A 100 -1.44 -1.24 1.12
N ALA A 101 -2.00 -1.75 2.20
CA ALA A 101 -3.24 -1.27 2.78
C ALA A 101 -2.97 0.04 3.52
N ASN A 102 -3.78 1.08 3.24
CA ASN A 102 -3.63 2.40 3.83
C ASN A 102 -4.99 2.92 4.27
N LEU A 103 -5.05 3.44 5.51
CA LEU A 103 -6.23 4.01 6.14
C LEU A 103 -5.84 5.30 6.85
N ARG A 104 -6.51 6.41 6.52
CA ARG A 104 -6.38 7.70 7.19
C ARG A 104 -7.71 8.15 7.76
N VAL A 105 -7.75 8.43 9.06
CA VAL A 105 -8.89 9.07 9.73
C VAL A 105 -8.48 10.49 10.11
N SER A 106 -9.35 11.47 9.84
CA SER A 106 -9.11 12.86 10.22
C SER A 106 -10.36 13.54 10.75
N ILE A 107 -10.17 14.53 11.62
CA ILE A 107 -11.24 15.37 12.18
C ILE A 107 -10.97 16.86 11.87
N GLU A 108 -12.03 17.67 11.88
CA GLU A 108 -11.90 19.11 11.65
C GLU A 108 -11.35 19.82 12.89
N TRP A 109 -10.49 20.83 12.70
CA TRP A 109 -10.19 21.81 13.77
C TRP A 109 -11.46 22.62 14.09
N PRO A 110 -11.78 23.00 15.35
CA PRO A 110 -11.00 22.93 16.59
C PRO A 110 -11.33 21.70 17.44
N TYR A 111 -11.87 20.64 16.83
CA TYR A 111 -12.34 19.48 17.58
C TYR A 111 -11.19 18.66 18.15
N SER A 112 -11.52 17.89 19.18
CA SER A 112 -10.59 17.01 19.89
C SER A 112 -11.26 15.66 20.11
N ALA A 113 -10.55 14.61 19.79
CA ALA A 113 -11.00 13.25 19.99
C ALA A 113 -9.78 12.32 20.09
N ASN A 114 -10.02 11.15 20.64
CA ASN A 114 -9.13 10.02 20.44
C ASN A 114 -9.46 9.40 19.07
N LEU A 115 -8.47 9.33 18.19
CA LEU A 115 -8.58 8.68 16.90
C LEU A 115 -7.99 7.29 17.02
N HIS A 116 -8.68 6.33 16.43
CA HIS A 116 -8.25 4.94 16.39
C HIS A 116 -8.43 4.41 14.97
N CYS A 117 -7.41 3.71 14.46
CA CYS A 117 -7.48 3.01 13.18
C CYS A 117 -6.94 1.58 13.33
N GLU A 118 -7.52 0.66 12.56
CA GLU A 118 -7.14 -0.74 12.47
C GLU A 118 -7.20 -1.19 11.00
N ILE A 119 -6.25 -2.04 10.63
CA ILE A 119 -6.23 -2.75 9.35
C ILE A 119 -6.15 -4.23 9.66
N LEU A 120 -7.14 -4.97 9.16
CA LEU A 120 -7.16 -6.42 9.20
C LEU A 120 -6.98 -6.97 7.80
N VAL A 121 -6.12 -7.96 7.63
CA VAL A 121 -5.93 -8.72 6.40
C VAL A 121 -6.37 -10.14 6.69
N ASP A 122 -7.37 -10.65 5.97
CA ASP A 122 -8.00 -11.95 6.20
C ASP A 122 -8.35 -12.16 7.69
N ASP A 123 -8.99 -11.15 8.29
CA ASP A 123 -9.38 -11.08 9.71
C ASP A 123 -8.22 -11.05 10.72
N ALA A 124 -6.96 -11.03 10.27
CA ALA A 124 -5.80 -10.85 11.13
C ALA A 124 -5.44 -9.36 11.26
N LEU A 125 -5.39 -8.85 12.50
CA LEU A 125 -4.95 -7.47 12.78
C LEU A 125 -3.47 -7.32 12.43
N VAL A 126 -3.16 -6.54 11.40
CA VAL A 126 -1.79 -6.32 10.91
C VAL A 126 -1.25 -4.93 11.22
N ALA A 127 -2.14 -3.95 11.41
CA ALA A 127 -1.78 -2.62 11.89
C ALA A 127 -2.89 -2.03 12.75
N GLN A 128 -2.48 -1.28 13.77
CA GLN A 128 -3.35 -0.52 14.65
C GLN A 128 -2.60 0.72 15.11
N ALA A 129 -3.29 1.84 15.23
CA ALA A 129 -2.77 3.04 15.87
C ALA A 129 -3.88 3.78 16.62
N ASP A 130 -3.47 4.48 17.67
CA ASP A 130 -4.30 5.33 18.50
C ASP A 130 -3.56 6.65 18.74
N ASP A 131 -4.26 7.77 18.59
CA ASP A 131 -3.71 9.07 18.95
C ASP A 131 -4.78 10.01 19.51
N PHE A 132 -4.39 10.79 20.51
CA PHE A 132 -5.26 11.81 21.09
C PHE A 132 -4.95 13.18 20.51
N ILE A 133 -5.92 13.73 19.78
CA ILE A 133 -5.82 15.06 19.19
C ILE A 133 -6.23 16.10 20.22
N ALA A 134 -5.23 16.74 20.83
CA ALA A 134 -5.44 17.78 21.81
C ALA A 134 -5.91 19.10 21.16
N PRO A 135 -6.84 19.84 21.79
CA PRO A 135 -7.23 21.18 21.33
C PRO A 135 -6.03 22.11 21.23
N ARG A 136 -5.95 22.87 20.13
CA ARG A 136 -4.94 23.93 19.93
C ARG A 136 -5.62 25.30 20.02
N VAL A 137 -4.96 26.24 20.70
CA VAL A 137 -5.46 27.63 20.86
C VAL A 137 -5.48 28.37 19.53
N LEU A 138 -4.48 28.14 18.68
CA LEU A 138 -4.37 28.77 17.37
C LEU A 138 -4.92 27.82 16.28
N PRO A 139 -5.65 28.36 15.28
CA PRO A 139 -6.08 27.58 14.12
C PRO A 139 -4.89 26.92 13.43
N GLN A 140 -4.94 25.60 13.25
CA GLN A 140 -3.95 24.83 12.50
C GLN A 140 -4.38 24.67 11.04
N ARG A 141 -4.87 25.75 10.41
CA ARG A 141 -5.39 25.70 9.03
C ARG A 141 -4.31 25.38 8.00
N ASP A 142 -3.05 25.66 8.33
CA ASP A 142 -1.90 25.45 7.45
C ASP A 142 -1.22 24.10 7.69
N ASP A 143 -1.67 23.31 8.67
CA ASP A 143 -1.18 21.96 8.95
C ASP A 143 -2.19 20.91 8.43
N PRO A 144 -1.94 20.29 7.27
CA PRO A 144 -2.84 19.29 6.69
C PRO A 144 -2.92 17.99 7.50
N ASP A 145 -1.99 17.79 8.43
CA ASP A 145 -1.90 16.59 9.26
C ASP A 145 -2.40 16.81 10.68
N TYR A 146 -2.79 18.04 11.03
CA TYR A 146 -3.48 18.27 12.29
C TYR A 146 -4.78 17.47 12.35
N GLY A 147 -4.94 16.71 13.44
CA GLY A 147 -6.16 15.94 13.67
C GLY A 147 -6.33 14.77 12.72
N ALA A 148 -5.24 14.27 12.15
CA ALA A 148 -5.24 13.07 11.32
C ALA A 148 -4.38 11.94 11.93
N LEU A 149 -4.82 10.71 11.73
CA LEU A 149 -4.13 9.49 12.11
C LEU A 149 -4.14 8.54 10.90
N THR A 150 -2.97 7.98 10.58
CA THR A 150 -2.79 7.07 9.45
C THR A 150 -2.28 5.72 9.94
N CYS A 151 -2.95 4.65 9.51
CA CYS A 151 -2.50 3.28 9.62
C CYS A 151 -2.06 2.79 8.23
N GLU A 152 -0.98 2.01 8.17
CA GLU A 152 -0.47 1.41 6.95
C GLU A 152 0.10 0.02 7.25
N ALA A 153 -0.15 -0.94 6.35
CA ALA A 153 0.40 -2.28 6.45
C ALA A 153 0.54 -2.93 5.06
N PRO A 154 1.55 -3.81 4.84
CA PRO A 154 1.59 -4.65 3.66
C PRO A 154 0.44 -5.66 3.65
N VAL A 155 -0.13 -5.91 2.47
CA VAL A 155 -1.29 -6.81 2.28
C VAL A 155 -0.88 -8.29 2.33
N THR A 156 0.39 -8.62 2.12
CA THR A 156 0.91 -9.99 2.31
C THR A 156 0.67 -10.55 3.72
N GLY A 157 0.29 -9.70 4.69
CA GLY A 157 -0.10 -10.11 6.03
C GLY A 157 1.08 -10.50 6.92
N ALA A 158 0.85 -10.40 8.24
CA ALA A 158 1.74 -11.00 9.24
C ALA A 158 1.84 -12.52 9.00
N PRO A 159 2.97 -13.18 9.29
CA PRO A 159 3.07 -14.63 9.16
C PRO A 159 1.95 -15.26 9.99
N GLN A 160 0.99 -15.89 9.32
CA GLN A 160 -0.08 -16.65 9.96
C GLN A 160 0.60 -17.58 10.97
N ALA A 161 0.26 -17.44 12.26
CA ALA A 161 0.58 -18.49 13.21
C ALA A 161 -0.02 -19.75 12.62
N ALA A 162 0.84 -20.71 12.25
CA ALA A 162 0.41 -21.98 11.70
C ALA A 162 -0.72 -22.52 12.59
N PRO A 163 -1.79 -23.10 12.00
CA PRO A 163 -2.89 -23.65 12.79
C PRO A 163 -2.29 -24.51 13.89
N ALA A 164 -2.62 -24.17 15.14
CA ALA A 164 -2.13 -24.90 16.31
C ALA A 164 -2.49 -26.37 16.09
N ASP A 165 -1.47 -27.20 15.88
CA ASP A 165 -1.64 -28.63 15.76
C ASP A 165 -2.36 -29.12 17.02
N PRO A 166 -3.58 -29.67 16.93
CA PRO A 166 -4.30 -30.19 18.09
C PRO A 166 -3.52 -31.32 18.80
N ALA A 167 -2.50 -31.87 18.15
CA ALA A 167 -1.60 -32.88 18.70
C ALA A 167 -0.32 -32.30 19.35
N ALA A 168 -0.11 -30.97 19.35
CA ALA A 168 1.01 -30.38 20.04
C ALA A 168 0.85 -30.55 21.56
N PRO A 169 1.82 -31.18 22.26
CA PRO A 169 1.76 -31.31 23.71
C PRO A 169 1.76 -29.92 24.34
N ALA A 170 0.88 -29.70 25.32
CA ALA A 170 0.79 -28.46 26.07
C ALA A 170 2.19 -28.09 26.63
N PRO A 171 2.57 -26.79 26.65
CA PRO A 171 3.76 -26.35 27.34
C PRO A 171 3.66 -26.82 28.80
N VAL A 172 4.63 -27.62 29.23
CA VAL A 172 4.78 -27.99 30.63
C VAL A 172 5.04 -26.73 31.44
N ASP A 173 4.11 -26.39 32.34
CA ASP A 173 4.28 -25.32 33.32
C ASP A 173 5.62 -25.52 34.05
N ALA A 174 6.55 -24.60 33.82
CA ALA A 174 7.76 -24.51 34.64
C ALA A 174 7.33 -24.15 36.07
N PRO A 175 7.86 -24.81 37.12
CA PRO A 175 7.51 -24.47 38.49
C PRO A 175 7.86 -23.02 38.79
N ALA A 176 6.91 -22.28 39.37
CA ALA A 176 7.13 -20.92 39.85
C ALA A 176 8.35 -20.88 40.77
N ALA A 177 9.32 -20.02 40.47
CA ALA A 177 10.45 -19.76 41.34
C ALA A 177 9.95 -19.13 42.65
N GLU A 178 10.27 -19.76 43.79
CA GLU A 178 10.00 -19.21 45.12
C GLU A 178 10.71 -17.84 45.31
N PRO A 179 10.08 -16.87 45.98
CA PRO A 179 10.71 -15.61 46.30
C PRO A 179 11.78 -15.79 47.40
N PRO A 180 12.85 -14.97 47.41
CA PRO A 180 13.94 -15.10 48.36
C PRO A 180 13.49 -14.70 49.79
N PRO A 181 14.09 -15.29 50.84
CA PRO A 181 13.74 -14.99 52.22
C PRO A 181 14.16 -13.56 52.62
N ALA A 182 13.37 -12.98 53.52
CA ALA A 182 13.50 -11.62 54.06
C ALA A 182 14.70 -11.43 55.00
#